data_AF-A0A7G8PGX1-F1
#
_entry.id   AF-A0A7G8PGX1-F1
#
_cell.length_a   1.000
_cell.length_b   1.000
_cell.length_c   1.000
_cell.angle_alpha   90.00
_cell.angle_beta   90.00
_cell.angle_gamma   90.00
#
_symmetry.space_group_name_H-M   'P 1'
#
loop_
_entity.id
_entity.type
_entity.pdbx_description
1 polymer ?
#
loop_
_entity_poly.entity_id
_entity_poly.type
_entity_poly.pdbx_seq_one_letter_code
_entity_poly.pdbx_strand_id
1 'polypeptide(L)'
;MTAARTVLALAGVLLAGYGAILLWDNPAVVLVRILVWGLAAVIVHDALFAPLCVAVGFAGRRLLPTRWWSPVAVAGLCTVVLVALAVPVYDKPGMRPDNTTVLDRDYHLGLVIALAVVWLCVPAYLLSSRVLPVRQDQMIDQQGADDVEGQPPPA
;
A
#
# COMPACT_ATOMS: atom_id res chain seq x y z
N MET A 1 20.60 12.79 17.28
CA MET A 1 19.72 12.80 16.09
C MET A 1 20.62 12.57 14.88
N THR A 2 20.35 11.55 14.06
CA THR A 2 21.18 11.24 12.88
C THR A 2 21.02 12.32 11.81
N ALA A 3 22.09 12.64 11.08
CA ALA A 3 22.09 13.68 10.04
C ALA A 3 21.00 13.47 8.97
N ALA A 4 20.72 12.21 8.62
CA ALA A 4 19.62 11.87 7.71
C ALA A 4 18.26 12.32 8.24
N ARG A 5 18.01 12.13 9.54
CA ARG A 5 16.73 12.49 10.18
C ARG A 5 16.54 14.00 10.26
N THR A 6 17.62 14.76 10.49
CA THR A 6 17.57 16.23 10.45
C THR A 6 17.34 16.77 9.05
N VAL A 7 17.99 16.17 8.04
CA VAL A 7 17.77 16.56 6.63
C VAL A 7 16.33 16.29 6.20
N LEU A 8 15.77 15.12 6.52
CA LEU A 8 14.37 14.80 6.22
C LEU A 8 13.40 15.74 6.93
N ALA A 9 13.65 16.07 8.20
CA ALA A 9 12.83 17.02 8.94
C ALA A 9 12.87 18.42 8.30
N LEU A 10 14.06 18.93 7.97
CA LEU A 10 14.22 20.22 7.30
C LEU A 10 13.55 20.23 5.93
N ALA A 11 13.75 19.19 5.13
CA ALA A 11 13.11 19.05 3.82
C ALA A 11 11.58 19.07 3.95
N GLY A 12 11.03 18.34 4.93
CA GLY A 12 9.59 18.32 5.19
C GLY A 12 9.04 19.69 5.57
N VAL A 13 9.73 20.43 6.46
CA VAL A 13 9.32 21.79 6.85
C VAL A 13 9.39 22.75 5.66
N LEU A 14 10.45 22.69 4.86
CA LEU A 14 10.60 23.53 3.67
C LEU A 14 9.50 23.25 2.63
N LEU A 15 9.20 21.97 2.38
CA LEU A 15 8.12 21.55 1.48
C LEU A 15 6.74 21.99 1.97
N ALA A 16 6.47 21.85 3.27
CA ALA A 16 5.21 22.29 3.88
C ALA A 16 5.06 23.83 3.78
N GLY A 17 6.13 24.58 4.07
CA GLY A 17 6.15 26.03 3.94
C GLY A 17 5.93 26.48 2.49
N TYR A 18 6.60 25.85 1.54
CA TYR A 18 6.41 26.11 0.11
C TYR A 18 4.98 25.84 -0.35
N GLY A 19 4.40 24.71 0.08
CA GLY A 19 3.00 24.39 -0.19
C GLY A 19 2.01 25.40 0.41
N ALA A 20 2.28 25.89 1.62
CA ALA A 20 1.45 26.92 2.26
C ALA A 20 1.49 28.25 1.50
N ILE A 21 2.68 28.66 1.01
CA ILE A 21 2.81 29.85 0.15
C ILE A 21 1.97 29.68 -1.12
N LEU A 22 2.07 28.53 -1.79
CA LEU A 22 1.31 28.24 -3.00
C LEU A 22 -0.21 28.24 -2.77
N LEU A 23 -0.65 27.82 -1.57
CA LEU A 23 -2.06 27.86 -1.20
C LEU A 23 -2.53 29.30 -0.95
N TRP A 24 -1.70 30.13 -0.33
CA TRP A 24 -2.06 31.47 0.13
C TRP A 24 -2.51 32.41 -1.00
N ASP A 25 -1.99 32.21 -2.21
CA ASP A 25 -2.36 33.00 -3.39
C ASP A 25 -3.79 32.68 -3.91
N ASN A 26 -4.45 31.65 -3.37
CA ASN A 26 -5.78 31.25 -3.79
C ASN A 26 -6.88 32.03 -3.03
N PRO A 27 -8.03 32.30 -3.67
CA PRO A 27 -9.16 32.94 -3.01
C PRO A 27 -9.72 32.06 -1.88
N ALA A 28 -10.30 32.70 -0.85
CA ALA A 28 -10.80 32.02 0.35
C ALA A 28 -11.78 30.86 0.04
N VAL A 29 -12.61 30.99 -1.00
CA VAL A 29 -13.53 29.92 -1.42
C VAL A 29 -12.80 28.66 -1.88
N VAL A 30 -11.65 28.79 -2.53
CA VAL A 30 -10.83 27.65 -2.97
C VAL A 30 -10.17 27.01 -1.75
N LEU A 31 -9.63 27.81 -0.83
CA LEU A 31 -9.06 27.30 0.42
C LEU A 31 -10.08 26.49 1.23
N VAL A 32 -11.30 26.99 1.38
CA VAL A 32 -12.39 26.27 2.05
C VAL A 32 -12.72 24.97 1.32
N ARG A 33 -12.78 24.96 -0.01
CA ARG A 33 -13.03 23.73 -0.78
C ARG A 33 -11.92 22.70 -0.59
N ILE A 34 -10.65 23.12 -0.59
CA ILE A 34 -9.51 22.24 -0.33
C ILE A 34 -9.62 21.64 1.07
N LEU A 35 -9.91 22.46 2.09
CA LEU A 35 -10.09 22.01 3.47
C LEU A 35 -11.25 21.01 3.60
N VAL A 36 -12.41 21.33 3.01
CA VAL A 36 -13.58 20.46 3.04
C VAL A 36 -13.28 19.13 2.36
N TRP A 37 -12.63 19.15 1.19
CA TRP A 37 -12.30 17.94 0.46
C TRP A 37 -11.26 17.09 1.23
N GLY A 38 -10.22 17.73 1.77
CA GLY A 38 -9.20 17.06 2.59
C GLY A 38 -9.81 16.42 3.84
N LEU A 39 -10.65 17.15 4.57
CA LEU A 39 -11.31 16.63 5.76
C LEU A 39 -12.30 15.51 5.42
N ALA A 40 -13.11 15.68 4.37
CA ALA A 40 -14.03 14.65 3.91
C ALA A 40 -13.27 13.38 3.49
N ALA A 41 -12.15 13.52 2.79
CA ALA A 41 -11.31 12.39 2.41
C ALA A 41 -10.75 11.65 3.64
N VAL A 42 -10.25 12.35 4.66
CA VAL A 42 -9.76 11.73 5.90
C VAL A 42 -10.90 11.03 6.64
N ILE A 43 -12.04 11.68 6.80
CA ILE A 43 -13.21 11.10 7.49
C ILE A 43 -13.68 9.84 6.76
N VAL A 44 -13.87 9.91 5.45
CA VAL A 44 -14.29 8.76 4.65
C VAL A 44 -13.25 7.65 4.73
N HIS A 45 -11.96 7.99 4.65
CA HIS A 45 -10.89 7.00 4.76
C HIS A 45 -10.93 6.27 6.10
N ASP A 46 -10.93 7.00 7.21
CA ASP A 46 -10.81 6.39 8.54
C ASP A 46 -12.13 5.75 9.00
N ALA A 47 -13.28 6.33 8.64
CA ALA A 47 -14.58 5.78 9.01
C ALA A 47 -15.02 4.60 8.12
N LEU A 48 -14.49 4.47 6.90
CA LEU A 48 -14.89 3.41 5.97
C LEU A 48 -13.79 2.38 5.72
N PHE A 49 -12.59 2.82 5.34
CA PHE A 49 -11.51 1.88 5.00
C PHE A 49 -10.96 1.19 6.24
N ALA A 50 -10.76 1.90 7.35
CA ALA A 50 -10.25 1.26 8.57
C ALA A 50 -11.15 0.11 9.07
N PRO A 51 -12.47 0.28 9.26
CA PRO A 51 -13.33 -0.84 9.68
C PRO A 51 -13.45 -1.93 8.62
N LEU A 52 -13.45 -1.58 7.32
CA LEU A 52 -13.46 -2.58 6.25
C LEU A 52 -12.18 -3.44 6.27
N CYS A 53 -11.01 -2.81 6.42
CA CYS A 53 -9.73 -3.50 6.56
C CYS A 53 -9.71 -4.41 7.80
N VAL A 54 -10.26 -3.96 8.93
CA VAL A 54 -10.41 -4.79 10.13
C VAL A 54 -11.33 -5.98 9.85
N ALA A 55 -12.49 -5.78 9.23
CA ALA A 55 -13.43 -6.83 8.92
C ALA A 55 -12.84 -7.88 7.95
N VAL A 56 -12.17 -7.43 6.89
CA VAL A 56 -11.50 -8.29 5.91
C VAL A 56 -10.32 -9.04 6.55
N GLY A 57 -9.50 -8.36 7.35
CA GLY A 57 -8.39 -9.00 8.07
C GLY A 57 -8.88 -10.03 9.08
N PHE A 58 -9.95 -9.73 9.81
CA PHE A 58 -10.59 -10.65 10.75
C PHE A 58 -11.20 -11.87 10.03
N ALA A 59 -11.94 -11.65 8.94
CA ALA A 59 -12.50 -12.71 8.12
C ALA A 59 -11.38 -13.58 7.50
N GLY A 60 -10.34 -12.96 6.97
CA GLY A 60 -9.17 -13.66 6.42
C GLY A 60 -8.49 -14.56 7.46
N ARG A 61 -8.32 -14.07 8.70
CA ARG A 61 -7.78 -14.89 9.80
C ARG A 61 -8.64 -16.10 10.15
N ARG A 62 -9.97 -15.99 10.01
CA ARG A 62 -10.91 -17.08 10.33
C ARG A 62 -11.08 -18.09 9.20
N LEU A 63 -10.93 -17.64 7.95
CA LEU A 63 -11.22 -18.43 6.76
C LEU A 63 -9.96 -19.04 6.12
N LEU A 64 -8.80 -18.40 6.28
CA LEU A 64 -7.58 -18.78 5.55
C LEU A 64 -6.49 -19.34 6.49
N PRO A 65 -5.75 -20.38 6.05
CA PRO A 65 -4.55 -20.83 6.74
C PRO A 65 -3.48 -19.72 6.78
N THR A 66 -2.66 -19.69 7.84
CA THR A 66 -1.62 -18.66 8.04
C THR A 66 -0.68 -18.48 6.85
N ARG A 67 -0.35 -19.57 6.14
CA ARG A 67 0.50 -19.53 4.94
C ARG A 67 -0.08 -18.69 3.80
N TRP A 68 -1.39 -18.46 3.77
CA TRP A 68 -2.08 -17.73 2.71
C TRP A 68 -2.22 -16.24 3.01
N TRP A 69 -1.97 -15.80 4.25
CA TRP A 69 -2.29 -14.44 4.68
C TRP A 69 -1.52 -13.39 3.88
N SER A 70 -0.20 -13.51 3.79
CA SER A 70 0.65 -12.54 3.08
C SER A 70 0.32 -12.42 1.59
N PRO A 71 0.31 -13.51 0.78
CA PRO A 71 0.01 -13.38 -0.64
C PRO A 71 -1.42 -12.90 -0.92
N VAL A 72 -2.40 -13.34 -0.12
CA VAL A 72 -3.80 -12.89 -0.27
C VAL A 72 -3.96 -11.42 0.13
N ALA A 73 -3.28 -10.96 1.18
CA ALA A 73 -3.31 -9.55 1.58
C ALA A 73 -2.73 -8.63 0.48
N VAL A 74 -1.62 -9.04 -0.14
CA VAL A 74 -1.02 -8.31 -1.26
C VAL A 74 -1.96 -8.29 -2.47
N ALA A 75 -2.52 -9.44 -2.86
CA ALA A 75 -3.49 -9.51 -3.96
C ALA A 75 -4.75 -8.67 -3.69
N GLY A 76 -5.22 -8.66 -2.45
CA GLY A 76 -6.33 -7.81 -2.00
C GLY A 76 -6.01 -6.32 -2.12
N LEU A 77 -4.82 -5.89 -1.67
CA LEU A 77 -4.36 -4.51 -1.82
C LEU A 77 -4.30 -4.11 -3.30
N CYS A 78 -3.66 -4.93 -4.13
CA CYS A 78 -3.60 -4.71 -5.58
C CYS A 78 -4.99 -4.62 -6.20
N THR A 79 -5.95 -5.44 -5.75
CA THR A 79 -7.34 -5.38 -6.21
C THR A 79 -7.97 -4.02 -5.91
N VAL A 80 -7.84 -3.52 -4.67
CA VAL A 80 -8.38 -2.20 -4.28
C VAL A 80 -7.77 -1.09 -5.13
N VAL A 81 -6.45 -1.11 -5.32
CA VAL A 81 -5.75 -0.10 -6.14
C VAL A 81 -6.20 -0.15 -7.59
N LEU A 82 -6.28 -1.34 -8.21
CA LEU A 82 -6.71 -1.50 -9.59
C LEU A 82 -8.15 -1.02 -9.80
N VAL A 83 -9.05 -1.33 -8.86
CA VAL A 83 -10.43 -0.85 -8.90
C VAL A 83 -10.48 0.67 -8.79
N ALA A 84 -9.73 1.26 -7.85
CA ALA A 84 -9.67 2.72 -7.67
C ALA A 84 -9.15 3.44 -8.93
N LEU A 85 -8.20 2.84 -9.65
CA LEU A 85 -7.67 3.37 -10.91
C LEU A 85 -8.61 3.17 -12.10
N ALA A 86 -9.42 2.10 -12.10
CA ALA A 86 -10.30 1.77 -13.22
C ALA A 86 -11.59 2.62 -13.22
N VAL A 87 -12.16 2.90 -12.04
CA VAL A 87 -13.45 3.61 -11.91
C VAL A 87 -13.51 4.92 -12.70
N PRO A 88 -12.51 5.83 -12.64
CA PRO A 88 -12.56 7.11 -13.36
C PRO A 88 -12.60 6.97 -14.90
N VAL A 89 -12.24 5.81 -15.44
CA VAL A 89 -12.06 5.60 -16.89
C VAL A 89 -13.22 4.81 -17.51
N TYR A 90 -14.13 4.26 -16.70
CA TYR A 90 -15.28 3.49 -17.19
C TYR A 90 -16.24 4.29 -18.06
N ASP A 91 -16.55 5.52 -17.65
CA ASP A 91 -17.42 6.41 -18.42
C ASP A 91 -16.70 7.06 -19.61
N LYS A 92 -15.42 6.74 -19.80
CA LYS A 92 -14.56 7.23 -20.87
C LYS A 92 -14.70 8.76 -21.09
N PRO A 93 -14.53 9.57 -20.02
CA PRO A 93 -14.76 11.01 -20.10
C PRO A 93 -13.79 11.66 -21.11
N GLY A 94 -14.34 12.31 -22.13
CA GLY A 94 -13.55 12.95 -23.19
C GLY A 94 -13.23 12.05 -24.38
N MET A 95 -13.87 10.88 -24.52
CA MET A 95 -13.82 10.08 -25.74
C MET A 95 -14.25 10.92 -26.95
N ARG A 96 -13.47 10.82 -28.03
CA ARG A 96 -13.81 11.43 -29.31
C ARG A 96 -13.81 10.36 -30.41
N PRO A 97 -14.80 10.33 -31.31
CA PRO A 97 -14.90 9.31 -32.36
C PRO A 97 -13.70 9.26 -33.32
N ASP A 98 -12.97 10.37 -33.44
CA ASP A 98 -11.81 10.55 -34.29
C ASP A 98 -10.47 10.17 -33.62
N ASN A 99 -10.50 9.77 -32.34
CA ASN A 99 -9.30 9.51 -31.55
C ASN A 99 -9.32 8.11 -30.90
N THR A 100 -8.83 7.11 -31.63
CA THR A 100 -8.75 5.69 -31.23
C THR A 100 -7.59 5.38 -30.26
N THR A 101 -7.24 6.31 -29.39
CA THR A 101 -6.11 6.15 -28.46
C THR A 101 -6.55 5.46 -27.16
N VAL A 102 -6.10 5.97 -26.00
CA VAL A 102 -6.18 5.26 -24.72
C VAL A 102 -7.63 4.94 -24.33
N LEU A 103 -8.58 5.81 -24.62
CA LEU A 103 -9.96 5.72 -24.14
C LEU A 103 -10.87 4.80 -25.00
N ASP A 104 -10.39 4.33 -26.15
CA ASP A 104 -11.10 3.38 -27.02
C ASP A 104 -11.05 1.92 -26.51
N ARG A 105 -10.27 1.67 -25.46
CA ARG A 105 -10.09 0.33 -24.88
C ARG A 105 -11.30 -0.16 -24.08
N ASP A 106 -11.44 -1.47 -23.97
CA ASP A 106 -12.36 -2.11 -23.02
C ASP A 106 -11.72 -2.16 -21.63
N TYR A 107 -12.07 -1.18 -20.79
CA TYR A 107 -11.56 -1.08 -19.42
C TYR A 107 -12.17 -2.11 -18.47
N HIS A 108 -13.36 -2.64 -18.78
CA HIS A 108 -13.94 -3.72 -17.98
C HIS A 108 -13.14 -4.99 -18.18
N LEU A 109 -12.89 -5.37 -19.44
CA LEU A 109 -12.06 -6.52 -19.77
C LEU A 109 -10.64 -6.35 -19.27
N GLY A 110 -10.05 -5.17 -19.44
CA GLY A 110 -8.71 -4.84 -18.93
C GLY A 110 -8.59 -5.01 -17.42
N LEU A 111 -9.58 -4.54 -16.65
CA LEU A 111 -9.59 -4.74 -15.20
C LEU A 111 -9.71 -6.22 -14.83
N VAL A 112 -10.63 -6.96 -15.45
CA VAL A 112 -10.81 -8.40 -15.17
C VAL A 112 -9.52 -9.18 -15.44
N ILE A 113 -8.84 -8.90 -16.55
CA ILE A 113 -7.55 -9.52 -16.87
C ILE A 113 -6.49 -9.16 -15.82
N ALA A 114 -6.37 -7.88 -15.46
CA ALA A 114 -5.40 -7.44 -14.46
C ALA A 114 -5.64 -8.12 -13.09
N LEU A 115 -6.89 -8.20 -12.66
CA LEU A 115 -7.27 -8.91 -11.44
C LEU A 115 -6.96 -10.41 -11.54
N ALA A 116 -7.28 -11.05 -12.66
CA ALA A 116 -6.96 -12.46 -12.87
C ALA A 116 -5.45 -12.74 -12.76
N VAL A 117 -4.62 -11.88 -13.35
CA VAL A 117 -3.15 -11.97 -13.27
C VAL A 117 -2.67 -11.83 -11.83
N VAL A 118 -3.15 -10.81 -11.10
CA VAL A 118 -2.80 -10.60 -9.68
C VAL A 118 -3.16 -11.81 -8.83
N TRP A 119 -4.36 -12.35 -9.00
CA TRP A 119 -4.83 -13.49 -8.22
C TRP A 119 -4.14 -14.80 -8.60
N LEU A 120 -3.67 -14.95 -9.85
CA LEU A 120 -2.85 -16.09 -10.28
C LEU A 120 -1.47 -16.11 -9.59
N CYS A 121 -0.93 -14.95 -9.21
CA CYS A 121 0.32 -14.88 -8.45
C CYS A 121 0.22 -15.53 -7.06
N VAL A 122 -0.97 -15.58 -6.44
CA VAL A 122 -1.18 -16.19 -5.12
C VAL A 122 -0.85 -17.69 -5.12
N PRO A 123 -1.51 -18.55 -5.91
CA PRO A 123 -1.15 -19.97 -5.96
C PRO A 123 0.27 -20.20 -6.50
N ALA A 124 0.74 -19.36 -7.45
CA ALA A 124 2.11 -19.45 -7.97
C ALA A 124 3.16 -19.25 -6.85
N TYR A 125 2.96 -18.26 -5.98
CA TYR A 125 3.81 -18.03 -4.81
C TYR A 125 3.73 -19.17 -3.78
N LEU A 126 2.52 -19.68 -3.52
CA LEU A 126 2.35 -20.80 -2.60
C LEU A 126 2.97 -22.10 -3.13
N LEU A 127 3.03 -22.29 -4.44
CA LEU A 127 3.69 -23.43 -5.06
C LEU A 127 5.22 -23.27 -5.04
N SER A 128 5.73 -22.08 -5.37
CA SER A 128 7.18 -21.82 -5.38
C SER A 128 7.80 -21.92 -3.98
N SER A 129 7.11 -21.43 -2.95
CA SER A 129 7.54 -21.54 -1.55
C SER A 129 7.54 -22.98 -1.01
N ARG A 130 6.83 -23.92 -1.65
CA ARG A 130 6.94 -25.36 -1.31
C ARG A 130 8.15 -26.02 -1.95
N VAL A 131 8.56 -25.56 -3.13
CA VAL A 131 9.66 -26.15 -3.91
C VAL A 131 11.01 -25.57 -3.48
N LEU A 132 11.04 -24.33 -3.02
CA LEU A 132 12.24 -23.64 -2.55
C LEU A 132 12.19 -23.56 -1.01
N PRO A 133 12.76 -24.53 -0.26
CA PRO A 133 12.91 -24.39 1.18
C PRO A 133 13.81 -23.18 1.43
N VAL A 134 13.21 -22.10 1.89
CA VAL A 134 13.90 -20.86 2.25
C VAL A 134 14.83 -21.19 3.42
N ARG A 135 16.11 -21.37 3.13
CA ARG A 135 17.19 -21.68 4.07
C ARG A 135 17.57 -20.42 4.87
N GLN A 136 16.62 -19.81 5.58
CA GLN A 136 16.86 -18.57 6.36
C GLN A 136 17.02 -18.80 7.87
N ASP A 137 16.54 -19.91 8.43
CA ASP A 137 16.55 -20.07 9.90
C ASP A 137 17.87 -20.61 10.48
N GLN A 138 18.84 -21.01 9.67
CA GLN A 138 20.09 -21.61 10.18
C GLN A 138 21.16 -20.61 10.67
N MET A 139 21.05 -19.32 10.34
CA MET A 139 22.09 -18.34 10.68
C MET A 139 21.85 -17.60 12.00
N ILE A 140 20.61 -17.56 12.50
CA ILE A 140 20.26 -16.82 13.74
C ILE A 140 20.52 -17.70 14.98
N ASP A 141 20.35 -19.03 14.86
CA ASP A 141 20.58 -19.97 15.98
C ASP A 141 22.07 -20.21 16.28
N GLN A 142 22.99 -19.94 15.36
CA GLN A 142 24.42 -20.16 15.58
C GLN A 142 25.13 -19.01 16.31
N GLN A 143 24.50 -17.85 16.46
CA GLN A 143 25.11 -16.68 17.10
C GLN A 143 24.59 -16.41 18.53
N GLY A 144 23.67 -17.22 19.05
CA GLY A 144 22.90 -16.92 20.26
C GLY A 144 22.98 -17.98 21.35
N ALA A 145 24.17 -18.36 21.82
CA ALA A 145 24.33 -19.01 23.14
C ALA A 145 25.80 -19.08 23.62
N ASP A 146 26.77 -19.21 22.71
CA ASP A 146 28.14 -19.60 23.09
C ASP A 146 29.09 -18.42 23.41
N ASP A 147 28.70 -17.18 23.11
CA ASP A 147 29.55 -15.98 23.30
C ASP A 147 29.33 -15.25 24.65
N VAL A 148 28.64 -15.86 25.63
CA VAL A 148 28.57 -15.30 26.99
C VAL A 148 29.81 -15.71 27.77
N GLU A 149 30.89 -14.95 27.54
CA GLU A 149 32.14 -15.03 28.29
C GLU A 149 31.85 -14.95 29.80
N GLY A 150 32.24 -16.00 30.53
CA GLY A 150 31.93 -16.18 31.94
C GLY A 150 32.53 -15.09 32.83
N GLN A 151 31.72 -14.62 33.78
CA GLN A 151 32.08 -13.63 34.82
C GLN A 151 33.41 -14.01 35.54
N PRO A 152 34.41 -13.10 35.60
CA PRO A 152 35.67 -13.41 36.29
C PRO A 152 35.48 -13.52 37.81
N PRO A 153 36.27 -14.38 38.49
CA PRO A 153 36.09 -14.66 39.91
C PRO A 153 36.42 -13.45 40.79
N PRO A 154 35.75 -13.30 41.93
CA PRO A 154 36.00 -12.19 42.87
C PRO A 154 37.38 -12.34 43.51
N ALA A 155 38.05 -11.18 43.67
CA ALA A 155 39.39 -11.02 44.22
C ALA A 155 39.50 -11.36 45.71
#